data_AF-G2PU92-F1
#
_entry.id   AF-G2PU92-F1
#
_cell.length_a   1.000
_cell.length_b   1.000
_cell.length_c   1.000
_cell.angle_alpha   90.00
_cell.angle_beta   90.00
_cell.angle_gamma   90.00
#
_symmetry.space_group_name_H-M   'P 1'
#
loop_
_entity.id
_entity.type
_entity.pdbx_description
1 polymer ?
#
loop_
_entity_poly.entity_id
_entity_poly.type
_entity_poly.pdbx_seq_one_letter_code
_entity_poly.pdbx_strand_id
1 'polypeptide(L)'
;MIKVFNISKIIRLVLFAILILLIINTIFIYSRLTVEVVNQKKLLPIYCVDRDDKKIALTFDAAWGNDDTKELLSILKRFNAKVTFFLVGFWVEKYPEDVKNIFSQGHEIGSHSDKHFHMSRLSEAEIIRDIKSCEEKIMRIIHKRPVVFRPPYGDYNNTLIRTLSSLGYYVIQWDVDSLDWKDLSAQEIAQRVLKRVKSGSIVLFHNNAKNTKYALPIILSSLSKQGYQFVTVSELIYKDGYYIDHQGVQRKIVR
;
A
#
# COMPACT_ATOMS: atom_id res chain seq x y z
N MET A 1 67.56 15.86 -45.79
CA MET A 1 67.06 14.62 -45.13
C MET A 1 65.61 14.84 -44.72
N ILE A 2 64.66 14.32 -45.49
CA ILE A 2 63.21 14.46 -45.20
C ILE A 2 62.86 13.43 -44.12
N LYS A 3 62.46 13.86 -42.92
CA LYS A 3 61.94 12.97 -41.88
C LYS A 3 60.61 12.40 -42.37
N VAL A 4 60.59 11.15 -42.82
CA VAL A 4 59.36 10.42 -43.12
C VAL A 4 58.63 10.20 -41.80
N PHE A 5 57.62 11.02 -41.52
CA PHE A 5 56.75 10.82 -40.35
C PHE A 5 56.03 9.48 -40.50
N ASN A 6 56.15 8.62 -39.49
CA ASN A 6 55.50 7.32 -39.49
C ASN A 6 54.01 7.49 -39.17
N ILE A 7 53.23 7.87 -40.19
CA ILE A 7 51.78 8.13 -40.13
C ILE A 7 51.02 6.99 -39.44
N SER A 8 51.45 5.74 -39.65
CA SER A 8 50.84 4.57 -38.99
C SER A 8 50.94 4.59 -37.47
N LYS A 9 52.03 5.15 -36.91
CA LYS A 9 52.27 5.27 -35.47
C LYS A 9 51.38 6.35 -34.86
N ILE A 10 51.17 7.46 -35.58
CA ILE A 10 50.24 8.53 -35.19
C ILE A 10 48.80 8.02 -35.20
N ILE A 11 48.39 7.29 -36.24
CA ILE A 11 47.04 6.70 -36.32
C ILE A 11 46.79 5.75 -35.16
N ARG A 12 47.75 4.88 -34.79
CA ARG A 12 47.60 3.98 -33.63
C ARG A 12 47.47 4.73 -32.31
N LEU A 13 48.22 5.81 -32.12
CA LEU A 13 48.12 6.67 -30.93
C LEU A 13 46.76 7.37 -30.84
N VAL A 14 46.25 7.87 -31.96
CA VAL A 14 44.92 8.50 -32.03
C VAL A 14 43.82 7.49 -31.74
N LEU A 15 43.87 6.29 -32.34
CA LEU A 15 42.91 5.23 -32.08
C LEU A 15 42.94 4.77 -30.62
N PHE A 16 44.13 4.67 -30.03
CA PHE A 16 44.29 4.33 -28.61
C PHE A 16 43.72 5.41 -27.69
N ALA A 17 43.94 6.69 -28.00
CA ALA A 17 43.36 7.81 -27.26
C ALA A 17 41.82 7.84 -27.37
N ILE A 18 41.26 7.56 -28.55
CA ILE A 18 39.81 7.44 -28.76
C ILE A 18 39.24 6.29 -27.91
N LEU A 19 39.90 5.13 -27.90
CA LEU A 19 39.47 3.99 -27.10
C LEU A 19 39.48 4.31 -25.60
N ILE A 20 40.52 4.99 -25.10
CA ILE A 20 40.58 5.46 -23.71
C ILE A 20 39.42 6.42 -23.41
N LEU A 21 39.13 7.36 -24.31
CA LEU A 21 38.05 8.32 -24.14
C LEU A 21 36.68 7.62 -24.06
N LEU A 22 36.45 6.60 -24.90
CA LEU A 22 35.24 5.79 -24.88
C LEU A 22 35.10 5.00 -23.56
N ILE A 23 36.19 4.42 -23.05
CA ILE A 23 36.19 3.70 -21.77
C ILE A 23 35.89 4.66 -20.62
N ILE A 24 36.54 5.83 -20.57
CA ILE A 24 36.29 6.85 -19.53
C ILE A 24 34.83 7.31 -19.59
N ASN A 25 34.31 7.58 -20.79
CA ASN A 25 32.91 7.99 -20.96
C ASN A 25 31.94 6.91 -20.47
N THR A 26 32.22 5.64 -20.81
CA THR A 26 31.42 4.49 -20.36
C THR A 26 31.46 4.38 -18.83
N ILE A 27 32.65 4.42 -18.20
CA ILE A 27 32.79 4.40 -16.74
C ILE A 27 32.03 5.56 -16.09
N PHE A 28 32.11 6.76 -16.69
CA PHE A 28 31.41 7.92 -16.18
C PHE A 28 29.89 7.75 -16.24
N ILE A 29 29.34 7.25 -17.36
CA ILE A 29 27.92 6.95 -17.50
C ILE A 29 27.49 5.90 -16.47
N TYR A 30 28.20 4.79 -16.34
CA TYR A 30 27.88 3.75 -15.35
C TYR A 30 27.95 4.29 -13.93
N SER A 31 28.95 5.11 -13.59
CA SER A 31 29.08 5.72 -12.26
C SER A 31 27.94 6.69 -11.94
N ARG A 32 27.43 7.43 -12.94
CA ARG A 32 26.27 8.31 -12.75
C ARG A 32 25.00 7.51 -12.53
N LEU A 33 24.78 6.46 -13.33
CA LEU A 33 23.64 5.57 -13.18
C LEU A 33 23.65 4.86 -11.81
N THR A 34 24.80 4.39 -11.33
CA THR A 34 24.90 3.76 -10.01
C THR A 34 24.64 4.76 -8.89
N VAL A 35 25.20 5.97 -8.96
CA VAL A 35 24.90 7.02 -7.98
C VAL A 35 23.42 7.38 -7.99
N GLU A 36 22.77 7.51 -9.14
CA GLU A 36 21.34 7.83 -9.22
C GLU A 36 20.46 6.71 -8.64
N VAL A 37 20.76 5.44 -8.93
CA VAL A 37 20.06 4.27 -8.36
C VAL A 37 20.27 4.16 -6.85
N VAL A 38 21.50 4.37 -6.37
CA VAL A 38 21.85 4.31 -4.94
C VAL A 38 21.23 5.48 -4.16
N ASN A 39 21.06 6.64 -4.79
CA ASN A 39 20.58 7.85 -4.13
C ASN A 39 19.05 8.02 -4.18
N GLN A 40 18.30 7.08 -4.78
CA GLN A 40 16.85 7.07 -4.66
C GLN A 40 16.44 6.62 -3.26
N LYS A 41 16.16 7.60 -2.38
CA LYS A 41 15.55 7.34 -1.08
C LYS A 41 14.31 6.47 -1.26
N LYS A 42 14.28 5.31 -0.58
CA LYS A 42 13.11 4.42 -0.57
C LYS A 42 11.91 5.20 -0.02
N LEU A 43 10.86 5.28 -0.81
CA LEU A 43 9.57 5.79 -0.38
C LEU A 43 8.84 4.71 0.39
N LEU A 44 8.15 5.10 1.45
CA LEU A 44 7.40 4.19 2.30
C LEU A 44 5.92 4.57 2.28
N PRO A 45 5.01 3.59 2.24
CA PRO A 45 3.60 3.80 2.50
C PRO A 45 3.35 4.06 3.99
N ILE A 46 2.10 4.37 4.33
CA ILE A 46 1.67 4.56 5.72
C ILE A 46 1.41 3.18 6.34
N TYR A 47 2.25 2.78 7.30
CA TYR A 47 2.08 1.54 8.08
C TYR A 47 1.21 1.77 9.31
N CYS A 48 1.39 2.90 9.98
CA CYS A 48 0.59 3.37 11.10
C CYS A 48 0.72 4.89 11.24
N VAL A 49 -0.03 5.48 12.17
CA VAL A 49 -0.06 6.93 12.39
C VAL A 49 0.42 7.23 13.82
N ASP A 50 1.23 8.26 14.00
CA ASP A 50 1.60 8.74 15.33
C ASP A 50 0.43 9.53 15.93
N ARG A 51 -0.26 8.92 16.91
CA ARG A 51 -1.45 9.45 17.57
C ARG A 51 -1.50 9.04 19.04
N ASP A 52 -2.10 9.87 19.87
CA ASP A 52 -2.35 9.63 21.30
C ASP A 52 -3.85 9.57 21.66
N ASP A 53 -4.74 9.70 20.67
CA ASP A 53 -6.20 9.78 20.87
C ASP A 53 -6.94 8.41 20.80
N LYS A 54 -6.20 7.30 20.93
CA LYS A 54 -6.74 5.92 20.93
C LYS A 54 -7.62 5.58 19.72
N LYS A 55 -7.33 6.16 18.56
CA LYS A 55 -7.97 5.75 17.30
C LYS A 55 -7.16 4.69 16.60
N ILE A 56 -7.84 3.72 16.01
CA ILE A 56 -7.22 2.68 15.15
C ILE A 56 -8.10 2.43 13.93
N ALA A 57 -7.50 1.92 12.87
CA ALA A 57 -8.22 1.45 11.70
C ALA A 57 -8.15 -0.08 11.61
N LEU A 58 -9.29 -0.73 11.67
CA LEU A 58 -9.40 -2.13 11.25
C LEU A 58 -9.65 -2.13 9.74
N THR A 59 -8.96 -2.99 9.02
CA THR A 59 -9.01 -3.02 7.55
C THR A 59 -9.17 -4.44 7.04
N PHE A 60 -9.90 -4.60 5.93
CA PHE A 60 -10.20 -5.88 5.33
C PHE A 60 -9.81 -5.87 3.86
N ASP A 61 -8.91 -6.76 3.45
CA ASP A 61 -8.62 -6.98 2.04
C ASP A 61 -9.62 -7.99 1.48
N ALA A 62 -10.31 -7.60 0.41
CA ALA A 62 -11.35 -8.40 -0.24
C ALA A 62 -10.96 -8.73 -1.68
N ALA A 63 -10.33 -9.88 -1.83
CA ALA A 63 -9.93 -10.44 -3.12
C ALA A 63 -10.83 -11.60 -3.54
N TRP A 64 -11.18 -12.51 -2.63
CA TRP A 64 -11.93 -13.74 -2.96
C TRP A 64 -13.02 -14.04 -1.95
N GLY A 65 -14.16 -14.53 -2.44
CA GLY A 65 -15.30 -14.92 -1.59
C GLY A 65 -15.99 -13.72 -0.94
N ASN A 66 -17.23 -13.94 -0.51
CA ASN A 66 -18.02 -12.95 0.22
C ASN A 66 -18.86 -13.57 1.34
N ASP A 67 -18.69 -14.87 1.62
CA ASP A 67 -19.57 -15.67 2.46
C ASP A 67 -19.73 -15.06 3.85
N ASP A 68 -18.63 -14.54 4.41
CA ASP A 68 -18.61 -13.95 5.75
C ASP A 68 -18.93 -12.44 5.75
N THR A 69 -18.99 -11.77 4.60
CA THR A 69 -19.07 -10.29 4.51
C THR A 69 -20.29 -9.75 5.25
N LYS A 70 -21.46 -10.38 5.08
CA LYS A 70 -22.70 -9.96 5.76
C LYS A 70 -22.61 -10.10 7.28
N GLU A 71 -21.99 -11.18 7.75
CA GLU A 71 -21.81 -11.44 9.18
C GLU A 71 -20.81 -10.45 9.79
N LEU A 72 -19.70 -10.17 9.10
CA LEU A 72 -18.73 -9.15 9.49
C LEU A 72 -19.40 -7.78 9.65
N LEU A 73 -20.20 -7.34 8.68
CA LEU A 73 -20.93 -6.08 8.75
C LEU A 73 -21.89 -6.02 9.94
N SER A 74 -22.60 -7.12 10.21
CA SER A 74 -23.48 -7.23 11.39
C SER A 74 -22.70 -7.08 12.71
N ILE A 75 -21.54 -7.73 12.82
CA ILE A 75 -20.65 -7.60 13.98
C ILE A 75 -20.16 -6.16 14.12
N LEU A 76 -19.63 -5.56 13.06
CA LEU A 76 -19.12 -4.18 13.08
C LEU A 76 -20.19 -3.18 13.50
N LYS A 77 -21.42 -3.33 13.01
CA LYS A 77 -22.57 -2.52 13.40
C LYS A 77 -22.87 -2.60 14.90
N ARG A 78 -22.84 -3.80 15.49
CA ARG A 78 -23.08 -4.00 16.95
C ARG A 78 -22.08 -3.26 17.83
N PHE A 79 -20.85 -3.08 17.36
CA PHE A 79 -19.80 -2.36 18.07
C PHE A 79 -19.65 -0.89 17.63
N ASN A 80 -20.54 -0.40 16.75
CA ASN A 80 -20.43 0.92 16.12
C ASN A 80 -19.03 1.19 15.52
N ALA A 81 -18.41 0.16 14.94
CA ALA A 81 -17.07 0.24 14.39
C ALA A 81 -17.12 0.64 12.92
N LYS A 82 -16.39 1.70 12.54
CA LYS A 82 -16.15 2.03 11.12
C LYS A 82 -14.78 1.49 10.73
N VAL A 83 -14.70 0.98 9.51
CA VAL A 83 -13.54 0.22 9.00
C VAL A 83 -13.34 0.53 7.53
N THR A 84 -12.21 0.11 6.98
CA THR A 84 -11.90 0.27 5.55
C THR A 84 -11.80 -1.09 4.88
N PHE A 85 -12.56 -1.29 3.80
CA PHE A 85 -12.44 -2.47 2.93
C PHE A 85 -11.62 -2.11 1.69
N PHE A 86 -10.50 -2.78 1.47
CA PHE A 86 -9.71 -2.66 0.25
C PHE A 86 -10.18 -3.71 -0.76
N LEU A 87 -10.84 -3.26 -1.83
CA LEU A 87 -11.54 -4.14 -2.76
C LEU A 87 -10.75 -4.33 -4.05
N VAL A 88 -10.64 -5.58 -4.50
CA VAL A 88 -10.08 -5.89 -5.82
C VAL A 88 -11.12 -5.66 -6.91
N GLY A 89 -10.72 -5.13 -8.08
CA GLY A 89 -11.65 -4.79 -9.17
C GLY A 89 -12.56 -5.94 -9.62
N PHE A 90 -12.03 -7.15 -9.78
CA PHE A 90 -12.87 -8.31 -10.13
C PHE A 90 -13.82 -8.75 -8.99
N TRP A 91 -13.47 -8.48 -7.73
CA TRP A 91 -14.37 -8.73 -6.59
C TRP A 91 -15.54 -7.74 -6.61
N VAL A 92 -15.25 -6.46 -6.92
CA VAL A 92 -16.26 -5.39 -7.07
C VAL A 92 -17.28 -5.74 -8.15
N GLU A 93 -16.82 -6.26 -9.30
CA GLU A 93 -17.71 -6.71 -10.39
C GLU A 93 -18.57 -7.91 -10.00
N LYS A 94 -17.99 -8.85 -9.24
CA LYS A 94 -18.67 -10.08 -8.85
C LYS A 94 -19.70 -9.87 -7.75
N TYR A 95 -19.45 -8.94 -6.82
CA TYR A 95 -20.26 -8.73 -5.62
C TYR A 95 -20.73 -7.28 -5.44
N PRO A 96 -21.39 -6.66 -6.45
CA PRO A 96 -21.73 -5.24 -6.41
C PRO A 96 -22.70 -4.88 -5.28
N GLU A 97 -23.58 -5.79 -4.86
CA GLU A 97 -24.50 -5.56 -3.75
C GLU A 97 -23.77 -5.51 -2.40
N ASP A 98 -22.70 -6.30 -2.22
CA ASP A 98 -21.88 -6.21 -1.00
C ASP A 98 -21.10 -4.89 -0.98
N VAL A 99 -20.60 -4.43 -2.14
CA VAL A 99 -19.95 -3.10 -2.27
C VAL A 99 -20.92 -1.99 -1.82
N LYS A 100 -22.17 -1.99 -2.32
CA LYS A 100 -23.21 -1.03 -1.89
C LYS A 100 -23.49 -1.13 -0.40
N ASN A 101 -23.59 -2.35 0.14
CA ASN A 101 -23.91 -2.58 1.54
C ASN A 101 -22.78 -2.14 2.49
N ILE A 102 -21.53 -2.40 2.12
CA ILE A 102 -20.35 -1.91 2.85
C ILE A 102 -20.40 -0.38 2.91
N PHE A 103 -20.61 0.27 1.77
CA PHE A 103 -20.64 1.74 1.68
C PHE A 103 -21.82 2.37 2.41
N SER A 104 -23.03 1.83 2.25
CA SER A 104 -24.25 2.37 2.86
C SER A 104 -24.25 2.27 4.39
N GLN A 105 -23.49 1.33 4.95
CA GLN A 105 -23.26 1.23 6.39
C GLN A 105 -22.17 2.19 6.90
N GLY A 106 -21.62 3.05 6.04
CA GLY A 106 -20.66 4.08 6.38
C GLY A 106 -19.22 3.58 6.55
N HIS A 107 -18.90 2.40 6.03
CA HIS A 107 -17.52 1.93 5.93
C HIS A 107 -16.81 2.61 4.75
N GLU A 108 -15.49 2.74 4.83
CA GLU A 108 -14.70 3.26 3.72
C GLU A 108 -14.38 2.15 2.72
N ILE A 109 -14.40 2.49 1.43
CA ILE A 109 -13.92 1.63 0.36
C ILE A 109 -12.60 2.19 -0.17
N GLY A 110 -11.56 1.36 -0.07
CA GLY A 110 -10.25 1.54 -0.69
C GLY A 110 -10.08 0.63 -1.91
N SER A 111 -9.07 0.92 -2.73
CA SER A 111 -8.71 0.08 -3.89
C SER A 111 -7.59 -0.90 -3.54
N HIS A 112 -7.68 -2.13 -4.06
CA HIS A 112 -6.70 -3.20 -3.87
C HIS A 112 -6.22 -3.80 -5.20
N SER A 113 -5.95 -2.96 -6.20
CA SER A 113 -5.70 -3.33 -7.61
C SER A 113 -6.95 -3.84 -8.34
N ASP A 114 -6.99 -3.77 -9.68
CA ASP A 114 -8.04 -4.40 -10.47
C ASP A 114 -7.88 -5.91 -10.55
N LYS A 115 -6.63 -6.35 -10.75
CA LYS A 115 -6.27 -7.75 -11.04
C LYS A 115 -5.50 -8.46 -9.93
N HIS A 116 -5.22 -7.76 -8.81
CA HIS A 116 -4.45 -8.30 -7.70
C HIS A 116 -3.01 -8.67 -8.12
N PHE A 117 -2.38 -7.83 -8.95
CA PHE A 117 -1.02 -8.04 -9.44
C PHE A 117 0.06 -7.77 -8.39
N HIS A 118 1.24 -8.34 -8.61
CA HIS A 118 2.48 -7.87 -7.99
C HIS A 118 2.84 -6.48 -8.54
N MET A 119 2.31 -5.44 -7.92
CA MET A 119 2.33 -4.06 -8.43
C MET A 119 3.75 -3.51 -8.61
N SER A 120 4.74 -4.01 -7.87
CA SER A 120 6.13 -3.56 -8.01
C SER A 120 6.79 -4.00 -9.32
N ARG A 121 6.19 -4.96 -10.04
CA ARG A 121 6.69 -5.51 -11.31
C ARG A 121 6.12 -4.84 -12.54
N LEU A 122 5.16 -3.94 -12.35
CA LEU A 122 4.47 -3.24 -13.42
C LEU A 122 5.18 -1.93 -13.78
N SER A 123 5.07 -1.55 -15.06
CA SER A 123 5.40 -0.19 -15.50
C SER A 123 4.39 0.83 -14.95
N GLU A 124 4.76 2.10 -14.91
CA GLU A 124 3.86 3.18 -14.49
C GLU A 124 2.54 3.19 -15.29
N ALA A 125 2.60 2.98 -16.61
CA ALA A 125 1.40 2.94 -17.45
C ALA A 125 0.49 1.75 -17.12
N GLU A 126 1.05 0.59 -16.77
CA GLU A 126 0.28 -0.57 -16.31
C GLU A 126 -0.35 -0.32 -14.93
N ILE A 127 0.39 0.29 -14.01
CA ILE A 127 -0.10 0.70 -12.69
C ILE A 127 -1.30 1.64 -12.85
N ILE A 128 -1.19 2.69 -13.67
CA ILE A 128 -2.27 3.65 -13.91
C ILE A 128 -3.51 2.95 -14.49
N ARG A 129 -3.33 2.06 -15.48
CA ARG A 129 -4.44 1.33 -16.09
C ARG A 129 -5.17 0.43 -15.09
N ASP A 130 -4.41 -0.31 -14.27
CA ASP A 130 -4.98 -1.18 -13.24
C ASP A 130 -5.75 -0.39 -12.18
N ILE A 131 -5.15 0.68 -11.65
CA ILE A 131 -5.80 1.55 -10.65
C ILE A 131 -7.08 2.17 -11.21
N LYS A 132 -7.04 2.75 -12.42
CA LYS A 132 -8.21 3.39 -13.03
C LYS A 132 -9.34 2.40 -13.32
N SER A 133 -9.02 1.17 -13.75
CA SER A 133 -10.03 0.14 -13.96
C SER A 133 -10.77 -0.20 -12.66
N CYS A 134 -10.04 -0.39 -11.55
CA CYS A 134 -10.64 -0.63 -10.24
C CYS A 134 -11.46 0.58 -9.75
N GLU A 135 -10.91 1.79 -9.90
CA GLU A 135 -11.57 3.06 -9.56
C GLU A 135 -12.92 3.20 -10.28
N GLU A 136 -12.97 3.00 -11.59
CA GLU A 136 -14.19 3.09 -12.38
C GLU A 136 -15.25 2.09 -11.91
N LYS A 137 -14.86 0.84 -11.62
CA LYS A 137 -15.79 -0.19 -11.14
C LYS A 137 -16.41 0.18 -9.80
N ILE A 138 -15.61 0.69 -8.87
CA ILE A 138 -16.08 1.18 -7.57
C ILE A 138 -17.03 2.38 -7.78
N MET A 139 -16.60 3.39 -8.57
CA MET A 139 -17.37 4.61 -8.80
C MET A 139 -18.71 4.37 -9.49
N ARG A 140 -18.82 3.37 -10.37
CA ARG A 140 -20.10 2.98 -11.00
C ARG A 140 -21.14 2.52 -9.99
N ILE A 141 -20.70 2.01 -8.83
CA ILE A 141 -21.59 1.44 -7.80
C ILE A 141 -21.92 2.46 -6.71
N ILE A 142 -20.92 3.18 -6.21
CA ILE A 142 -21.07 4.05 -5.02
C ILE A 142 -20.93 5.55 -5.32
N HIS A 143 -20.66 5.91 -6.58
CA HIS A 143 -20.45 7.29 -7.03
C HIS A 143 -19.39 8.07 -6.24
N LYS A 144 -18.45 7.36 -5.63
CA LYS A 144 -17.36 7.92 -4.83
C LYS A 144 -16.05 7.28 -5.23
N ARG A 145 -15.07 8.12 -5.50
CA ARG A 145 -13.71 7.72 -5.82
C ARG A 145 -12.99 7.21 -4.55
N PRO A 146 -12.36 6.03 -4.56
CA PRO A 146 -11.48 5.61 -3.47
C PRO A 146 -10.24 6.53 -3.41
N VAL A 147 -9.80 6.87 -2.19
CA VAL A 147 -8.63 7.75 -1.96
C VAL A 147 -7.49 7.04 -1.23
N VAL A 148 -7.74 5.82 -0.74
CA VAL A 148 -6.74 4.95 -0.13
C VAL A 148 -6.53 3.72 -1.00
N PHE A 149 -5.27 3.33 -1.16
CA PHE A 149 -4.87 2.15 -1.92
C PHE A 149 -3.95 1.28 -1.08
N ARG A 150 -4.21 -0.02 -1.07
CA ARG A 150 -3.28 -1.01 -0.49
C ARG A 150 -2.73 -1.89 -1.61
N PRO A 151 -1.40 -2.01 -1.77
CA PRO A 151 -0.84 -2.93 -2.74
C PRO A 151 -1.11 -4.41 -2.36
N PRO A 152 -1.58 -5.25 -3.29
CA PRO A 152 -1.63 -6.70 -3.10
C PRO A 152 -0.31 -7.25 -2.57
N TYR A 153 -0.40 -8.24 -1.67
CA TYR A 153 0.76 -8.90 -1.04
C TYR A 153 1.66 -7.97 -0.21
N GLY A 154 1.26 -6.71 -0.01
CA GLY A 154 2.14 -5.68 0.51
C GLY A 154 3.32 -5.35 -0.41
N ASP A 155 3.23 -5.67 -1.70
CA ASP A 155 4.30 -5.52 -2.69
C ASP A 155 4.32 -4.13 -3.32
N TYR A 156 5.41 -3.38 -3.12
CA TYR A 156 5.55 -2.02 -3.64
C TYR A 156 7.00 -1.64 -3.95
N ASN A 157 7.16 -0.62 -4.79
CA ASN A 157 8.41 0.08 -5.04
C ASN A 157 8.17 1.60 -5.12
N ASN A 158 9.24 2.36 -5.33
CA ASN A 158 9.16 3.81 -5.45
C ASN A 158 8.30 4.26 -6.64
N THR A 159 8.29 3.52 -7.75
CA THR A 159 7.46 3.82 -8.92
C THR A 159 5.98 3.76 -8.54
N LEU A 160 5.54 2.67 -7.90
CA LEU A 160 4.16 2.52 -7.44
C LEU A 160 3.74 3.65 -6.49
N ILE A 161 4.56 3.96 -5.48
CA ILE A 161 4.22 5.01 -4.50
C ILE A 161 4.11 6.38 -5.18
N ARG A 162 5.04 6.74 -6.06
CA ARG A 162 5.00 8.01 -6.79
C ARG A 162 3.78 8.10 -7.71
N THR A 163 3.49 7.04 -8.46
CA THR A 163 2.34 6.99 -9.37
C THR A 163 1.02 7.09 -8.60
N LEU A 164 0.86 6.37 -7.49
CA LEU A 164 -0.33 6.49 -6.64
C LEU A 164 -0.49 7.89 -6.06
N SER A 165 0.61 8.47 -5.57
CA SER A 165 0.60 9.82 -4.99
C SER A 165 0.22 10.88 -6.02
N SER A 166 0.71 10.77 -7.27
CA SER A 166 0.37 11.71 -8.35
C SER A 166 -1.09 11.58 -8.80
N LEU A 167 -1.69 10.40 -8.60
CA LEU A 167 -3.12 10.14 -8.78
C LEU A 167 -3.96 10.51 -7.54
N GLY A 168 -3.35 11.09 -6.49
CA GLY A 168 -4.06 11.53 -5.28
C GLY A 168 -4.50 10.38 -4.36
N TYR A 169 -3.81 9.24 -4.39
CA TYR A 169 -4.01 8.15 -3.43
C TYR A 169 -3.04 8.23 -2.26
N TYR A 170 -3.52 7.86 -1.08
CA TYR A 170 -2.68 7.48 0.06
C TYR A 170 -2.38 5.99 -0.02
N VAL A 171 -1.09 5.63 0.00
CA VAL A 171 -0.67 4.22 -0.04
C VAL A 171 -0.58 3.68 1.39
N ILE A 172 -1.31 2.60 1.65
CA ILE A 172 -1.56 2.08 2.99
C ILE A 172 -0.99 0.66 3.12
N GLN A 173 -0.34 0.40 4.25
CA GLN A 173 0.08 -0.93 4.72
C GLN A 173 -0.59 -1.22 6.07
N TRP A 174 0.08 -1.95 6.94
CA TRP A 174 -0.37 -2.28 8.29
C TRP A 174 0.83 -2.47 9.21
N ASP A 175 0.74 -2.02 10.45
CA ASP A 175 1.70 -2.35 11.51
C ASP A 175 1.30 -3.62 12.27
N VAL A 176 0.01 -3.98 12.25
CA VAL A 176 -0.52 -5.18 12.91
C VAL A 176 -1.15 -6.13 11.89
N ASP A 177 -0.49 -7.27 11.68
CA ASP A 177 -1.02 -8.36 10.85
C ASP A 177 -1.75 -9.38 11.74
N SER A 178 -3.03 -9.63 11.47
CA SER A 178 -3.83 -10.63 12.18
C SER A 178 -3.43 -12.07 11.85
N LEU A 179 -2.83 -12.30 10.67
CA LEU A 179 -2.57 -13.63 10.08
C LEU A 179 -3.83 -14.50 9.97
N ASP A 180 -5.00 -13.90 9.83
CA ASP A 180 -6.28 -14.59 9.75
C ASP A 180 -6.45 -15.49 8.52
N TRP A 181 -5.68 -15.23 7.47
CA TRP A 181 -5.56 -16.09 6.28
C TRP A 181 -4.83 -17.41 6.55
N LYS A 182 -4.18 -17.55 7.72
CA LYS A 182 -3.69 -18.84 8.21
C LYS A 182 -4.79 -19.56 8.98
N ASP A 183 -4.70 -20.87 9.13
CA ASP A 183 -5.65 -21.68 9.91
C ASP A 183 -5.45 -21.51 11.44
N LEU A 184 -5.34 -20.26 11.90
CA LEU A 184 -5.30 -19.89 13.32
C LEU A 184 -6.71 -19.88 13.90
N SER A 185 -6.84 -20.25 15.17
CA SER A 185 -8.09 -20.11 15.91
C SER A 185 -8.46 -18.64 16.13
N ALA A 186 -9.75 -18.38 16.40
CA ALA A 186 -10.24 -17.05 16.69
C ALA A 186 -9.52 -16.38 17.88
N GLN A 187 -9.20 -17.16 18.91
CA GLN A 187 -8.48 -16.70 20.10
C GLN A 187 -7.02 -16.34 19.77
N GLU A 188 -6.34 -17.13 18.93
CA GLU A 188 -4.97 -16.81 18.49
C GLU A 188 -4.92 -15.52 17.67
N ILE A 189 -5.85 -15.36 16.73
CA ILE A 189 -6.02 -14.12 15.95
C ILE A 189 -6.23 -12.94 16.90
N ALA A 190 -7.19 -13.05 17.84
CA ALA A 190 -7.51 -11.99 18.78
C ALA A 190 -6.32 -11.61 19.67
N GLN A 191 -5.65 -12.59 20.28
CA GLN A 191 -4.47 -12.35 21.12
C GLN A 191 -3.34 -11.70 20.33
N ARG A 192 -3.14 -12.11 19.07
CA ARG A 192 -2.10 -11.57 18.21
C ARG A 192 -2.30 -10.07 17.97
N VAL A 193 -3.55 -9.68 17.68
CA VAL A 193 -3.95 -8.28 17.46
C VAL A 193 -3.84 -7.50 18.77
N LEU A 194 -4.49 -7.96 19.84
CA LEU A 194 -4.56 -7.26 21.12
C LEU A 194 -3.19 -7.00 21.76
N LYS A 195 -2.20 -7.87 21.53
CA LYS A 195 -0.82 -7.67 22.04
C LYS A 195 -0.02 -6.60 21.30
N ARG A 196 -0.44 -6.19 20.09
CA ARG A 196 0.35 -5.33 19.20
C ARG A 196 -0.31 -3.99 18.91
N VAL A 197 -1.63 -3.93 18.99
CA VAL A 197 -2.38 -2.69 18.74
C VAL A 197 -1.93 -1.58 19.70
N LYS A 198 -1.70 -0.41 19.12
CA LYS A 198 -1.46 0.86 19.80
C LYS A 198 -2.32 1.94 19.15
N SER A 199 -2.40 3.11 19.78
CA SER A 199 -3.03 4.27 19.16
C SER A 199 -2.36 4.58 17.81
N GLY A 200 -3.18 4.76 16.78
CA GLY A 200 -2.74 4.97 15.40
C GLY A 200 -2.44 3.70 14.59
N SER A 201 -2.63 2.49 15.14
CA SER A 201 -2.44 1.25 14.40
C SER A 201 -3.43 1.07 13.25
N ILE A 202 -2.95 0.44 12.18
CA ILE A 202 -3.71 -0.06 11.05
C ILE A 202 -3.59 -1.59 11.07
N VAL A 203 -4.73 -2.28 11.23
CA VAL A 203 -4.79 -3.74 11.43
C VAL A 203 -5.30 -4.42 10.16
N LEU A 204 -4.56 -5.40 9.64
CA LEU A 204 -4.93 -6.19 8.47
C LEU A 204 -5.76 -7.43 8.84
N PHE A 205 -6.88 -7.60 8.16
CA PHE A 205 -7.71 -8.80 8.08
C PHE A 205 -8.12 -9.07 6.62
N HIS A 206 -8.78 -10.20 6.39
CA HIS A 206 -9.41 -10.57 5.13
C HIS A 206 -10.91 -10.79 5.33
N ASN A 207 -11.72 -10.42 4.34
CA ASN A 207 -13.19 -10.46 4.45
C ASN A 207 -13.79 -11.88 4.44
N ASN A 208 -13.01 -12.89 4.04
CA ASN A 208 -13.47 -14.27 3.88
C ASN A 208 -12.52 -15.28 4.55
N ALA A 209 -11.77 -14.83 5.56
CA ALA A 209 -10.94 -15.70 6.37
C ALA A 209 -11.78 -16.44 7.43
N LYS A 210 -11.64 -17.77 7.45
CA LYS A 210 -12.46 -18.74 8.21
C LYS A 210 -12.82 -18.32 9.64
N ASN A 211 -11.85 -17.77 10.37
CA ASN A 211 -11.98 -17.47 11.79
C ASN A 211 -12.07 -15.97 12.14
N THR A 212 -12.02 -15.07 11.14
CA THR A 212 -12.02 -13.62 11.37
C THR A 212 -13.31 -13.15 12.03
N LYS A 213 -14.46 -13.63 11.56
CA LYS A 213 -15.77 -13.32 12.14
C LYS A 213 -15.91 -13.73 13.61
N TYR A 214 -15.22 -14.78 14.04
CA TYR A 214 -15.22 -15.22 15.43
C TYR A 214 -14.22 -14.46 16.29
N ALA A 215 -13.10 -14.00 15.70
CA ALA A 215 -12.09 -13.21 16.40
C ALA A 215 -12.55 -11.76 16.65
N LEU A 216 -13.27 -11.17 15.70
CA LEU A 216 -13.66 -9.74 15.76
C LEU A 216 -14.44 -9.36 17.03
N PRO A 217 -15.47 -10.11 17.49
CA PRO A 217 -16.16 -9.77 18.74
C PRO A 217 -15.24 -9.70 19.96
N ILE A 218 -14.21 -10.56 20.02
CA ILE A 218 -13.21 -10.58 21.10
C ILE A 218 -12.35 -9.31 21.03
N ILE A 219 -11.86 -8.99 19.83
CA ILE A 219 -10.99 -7.82 19.58
C ILE A 219 -11.75 -6.53 19.87
N LEU A 220 -12.93 -6.36 19.26
CA LEU A 220 -13.76 -5.16 19.38
C LEU A 220 -14.16 -4.93 20.84
N SER A 221 -14.66 -5.96 21.53
CA SER A 221 -15.04 -5.86 22.95
C SER A 221 -13.86 -5.45 23.84
N SER A 222 -12.68 -6.05 23.65
CA SER A 222 -11.51 -5.74 24.47
C SER A 222 -10.98 -4.32 24.21
N LEU A 223 -10.89 -3.90 22.95
CA LEU A 223 -10.39 -2.57 22.59
C LEU A 223 -11.38 -1.47 22.95
N SER A 224 -12.69 -1.69 22.79
CA SER A 224 -13.73 -0.76 23.28
C SER A 224 -13.60 -0.52 24.78
N LYS A 225 -13.38 -1.58 25.59
CA LYS A 225 -13.19 -1.45 27.05
C LYS A 225 -11.94 -0.66 27.42
N GLN A 226 -10.92 -0.68 26.56
CA GLN A 226 -9.69 0.10 26.73
C GLN A 226 -9.85 1.56 26.23
N GLY A 227 -11.00 1.91 25.67
CA GLY A 227 -11.31 3.25 25.17
C GLY A 227 -10.85 3.51 23.74
N TYR A 228 -10.58 2.47 22.94
CA TYR A 228 -10.25 2.64 21.53
C TYR A 228 -11.49 2.97 20.69
N GLN A 229 -11.29 3.81 19.68
CA GLN A 229 -12.27 4.12 18.64
C GLN A 229 -11.84 3.48 17.32
N PHE A 230 -12.78 2.84 16.64
CA PHE A 230 -12.56 2.22 15.33
C PHE A 230 -13.02 3.18 14.23
N VAL A 231 -12.04 3.74 13.53
CA VAL A 231 -12.26 4.73 12.48
C VAL A 231 -11.79 4.19 11.14
N THR A 232 -12.26 4.79 10.05
CA THR A 232 -11.74 4.50 8.72
C THR A 232 -10.29 4.96 8.58
N VAL A 233 -9.54 4.40 7.63
CA VAL A 233 -8.17 4.81 7.36
C VAL A 233 -8.11 6.30 7.02
N SER A 234 -9.03 6.82 6.19
CA SER A 234 -9.09 8.26 5.87
C SER A 234 -9.34 9.18 7.08
N GLU A 235 -9.98 8.68 8.14
CA GLU A 235 -10.17 9.41 9.41
C GLU A 235 -8.95 9.28 10.34
N LEU A 236 -8.18 8.19 10.21
CA LEU A 236 -6.98 7.93 11.01
C LEU A 236 -5.79 8.77 10.54
N ILE A 237 -5.57 8.83 9.22
CA ILE A 237 -4.38 9.43 8.62
C ILE A 237 -4.45 10.96 8.61
N TYR A 238 -3.29 11.60 8.65
CA TYR A 238 -3.15 13.02 8.32
C TYR A 238 -3.22 13.20 6.80
N LYS A 239 -3.96 14.20 6.34
CA LYS A 239 -4.08 14.51 4.90
C LYS A 239 -3.08 15.57 4.45
N ASP A 240 -2.68 16.43 5.38
CA ASP A 240 -1.78 17.55 5.12
C ASP A 240 -0.83 17.72 6.31
N GLY A 241 0.29 18.41 6.09
CA GLY A 241 1.24 18.75 7.16
C GLY A 241 1.80 17.52 7.88
N TYR A 242 2.16 16.48 7.14
CA TYR A 242 2.76 15.26 7.68
C TYR A 242 4.01 14.84 6.90
N TYR A 243 4.79 13.95 7.50
CA TYR A 243 5.83 13.19 6.82
C TYR A 243 5.74 11.71 7.22
N ILE A 244 6.36 10.83 6.44
CA ILE A 244 6.49 9.40 6.75
C ILE A 244 7.93 9.16 7.17
N ASP A 245 8.14 8.64 8.37
CA ASP A 245 9.48 8.34 8.87
C ASP A 245 10.06 7.05 8.26
N HIS A 246 11.30 6.71 8.63
CA HIS A 246 12.00 5.55 8.10
C HIS A 246 11.39 4.19 8.50
N GLN A 247 10.44 4.18 9.44
CA GLN A 247 9.70 3.00 9.87
C GLN A 247 8.31 2.91 9.21
N GLY A 248 7.94 3.89 8.38
CA GLY A 248 6.61 3.96 7.77
C GLY A 248 5.55 4.55 8.69
N VAL A 249 5.94 5.19 9.81
CA VAL A 249 5.00 5.88 10.71
C VAL A 249 4.70 7.25 10.13
N GLN A 250 3.42 7.56 9.96
CA GLN A 250 2.97 8.89 9.55
C GLN A 250 2.97 9.84 10.77
N ARG A 251 3.75 10.91 10.69
CA ARG A 251 3.92 11.90 11.77
C ARG A 251 3.50 13.28 11.33
N LYS A 252 2.87 14.02 12.22
CA LYS A 252 2.51 15.42 11.99
C LYS A 252 3.77 16.28 11.98
N ILE A 253 3.87 17.21 11.04
CA ILE A 253 4.88 18.27 11.07
C ILE A 253 4.42 19.25 12.13
N VAL A 254 5.11 19.25 13.27
CA VAL A 254 4.95 20.29 14.28
C VAL A 254 5.68 21.52 13.76
N ARG A 255 4.94 22.61 13.53
CA ARG A 255 5.52 23.93 13.22
C ARG A 255 5.98 24.58 14.51
#